data_AF-A0A6L4AVD0-F1
#
_entry.id   AF-A0A6L4AVD0-F1
#
_cell.length_a   1.000
_cell.length_b   1.000
_cell.length_c   1.000
_cell.angle_alpha   90.00
_cell.angle_beta   90.00
_cell.angle_gamma   90.00
#
_symmetry.space_group_name_H-M   'P 1'
#
loop_
_entity.id
_entity.type
_entity.pdbx_description
1 polymer ?
#
loop_
_entity_poly.entity_id
_entity_poly.type
_entity_poly.pdbx_seq_one_letter_code
_entity_poly.pdbx_strand_id
1 'polypeptide(L)'
;MLVAFSIADQCRARQVDNDRAKISLASLGAGFGALYDAYNNPAFCDARAAVAFLGGTLRLDDISSRYFDKHSREAAERGAAAPELERAIPLLQAGIAAAARIGLDAEIVKLLPQAETLTFDRLKELVCHFSYAKQ
;
A
#
# COMPACT_ATOMS: atom_id res chain seq x y z
N MET A 1 6.19 1.38 -8.36
CA MET A 1 7.32 0.54 -7.93
C MET A 1 8.30 1.29 -7.01
N LEU A 2 8.82 2.46 -7.39
CA LEU A 2 9.70 3.27 -6.52
C LEU A 2 9.07 3.67 -5.17
N VAL A 3 7.78 4.01 -5.14
CA VAL A 3 7.07 4.33 -3.89
C VAL A 3 6.93 3.10 -2.98
N ALA A 4 6.61 1.93 -3.54
CA ALA A 4 6.57 0.67 -2.80
C ALA A 4 7.96 0.29 -2.26
N PHE A 5 9.02 0.49 -3.06
CA PHE A 5 10.40 0.31 -2.61
C PHE A 5 10.75 1.27 -1.46
N SER A 6 10.29 2.52 -1.52
CA SER A 6 10.55 3.52 -0.46
C SER A 6 9.94 3.20 0.90
N ILE A 7 8.95 2.30 0.98
CA ILE A 7 8.35 1.85 2.25
C ILE A 7 8.69 0.40 2.60
N ALA A 8 9.40 -0.29 1.71
CA ALA A 8 9.90 -1.63 1.96
C ALA A 8 11.19 -1.57 2.79
N ASP A 9 11.46 -2.59 3.58
CA ASP A 9 12.62 -2.63 4.48
C ASP A 9 13.97 -2.59 3.73
N GLN A 10 13.94 -2.92 2.44
CA GLN A 10 15.09 -2.90 1.53
C GLN A 10 15.57 -1.47 1.20
N CYS A 11 14.77 -0.43 1.47
CA CYS A 11 15.20 0.95 1.32
C CYS A 11 15.95 1.43 2.58
N ARG A 12 17.29 1.48 2.50
CA ARG A 12 18.16 1.97 3.60
C ARG A 12 17.99 3.46 3.93
N ALA A 13 17.15 4.19 3.20
CA ALA A 13 16.96 5.63 3.38
C ALA A 13 16.03 5.90 4.57
N ARG A 14 16.56 5.84 5.80
CA ARG A 14 15.96 6.32 7.06
C ARG A 14 14.67 5.59 7.48
N GLN A 15 14.53 5.34 8.79
CA GLN A 15 13.39 4.69 9.42
C GLN A 15 12.06 5.25 8.88
N VAL A 16 11.12 4.39 8.47
CA VAL A 16 9.80 4.80 7.98
C VAL A 16 9.09 5.56 9.10
N ASP A 17 9.05 6.89 9.00
CA ASP A 17 8.29 7.75 9.90
C ASP A 17 6.83 7.89 9.43
N ASN A 18 5.98 8.38 10.32
CA ASN A 18 4.54 8.49 10.08
C ASN A 18 4.20 9.36 8.86
N ASP A 19 4.94 10.44 8.62
CA ASP A 19 4.66 11.36 7.53
C ASP A 19 5.01 10.75 6.17
N ARG A 20 6.14 10.06 6.08
CA ARG A 20 6.52 9.33 4.87
C ARG A 20 5.61 8.14 4.61
N ALA A 21 5.19 7.43 5.65
CA ALA A 21 4.23 6.32 5.53
C ALA A 21 2.88 6.80 4.97
N LYS A 22 2.33 7.91 5.50
CA LYS A 22 1.08 8.52 5.00
C LYS A 22 1.17 8.86 3.51
N ILE A 23 2.19 9.62 3.12
CA ILE A 23 2.35 10.09 1.73
C ILE A 23 2.51 8.90 0.78
N SER A 24 3.33 7.93 1.16
CA SER A 24 3.61 6.76 0.32
C SER A 24 2.38 5.89 0.15
N LEU A 25 1.64 5.63 1.23
CA LEU A 25 0.39 4.86 1.18
C LEU A 25 -0.67 5.61 0.36
N ALA A 26 -0.92 6.90 0.60
CA ALA A 26 -1.89 7.66 -0.19
C ALA A 26 -1.55 7.66 -1.69
N SER A 27 -0.26 7.80 -2.02
CA SER A 27 0.22 7.74 -3.42
C SER A 27 0.01 6.35 -4.04
N LEU A 28 0.26 5.28 -3.28
CA LEU A 28 -0.02 3.90 -3.72
C LEU A 28 -1.52 3.67 -3.93
N GLY A 29 -2.37 4.19 -3.04
CA GLY A 29 -3.83 4.07 -3.14
C GLY A 29 -4.37 4.77 -4.39
N ALA A 30 -3.82 5.93 -4.75
CA ALA A 30 -4.13 6.58 -6.02
C ALA A 30 -3.65 5.74 -7.22
N GLY A 31 -2.42 5.22 -7.17
CA GLY A 31 -1.84 4.38 -8.23
C GLY A 31 -2.64 3.10 -8.48
N PHE A 32 -3.07 2.40 -7.43
CA PHE A 32 -3.91 1.22 -7.56
C PHE A 32 -5.30 1.54 -8.12
N GLY A 33 -5.89 2.68 -7.76
CA GLY A 33 -7.13 3.14 -8.38
C GLY A 33 -7.00 3.27 -9.90
N ALA A 34 -5.96 3.97 -10.36
CA ALA A 34 -5.68 4.13 -11.79
C ALA A 34 -5.38 2.80 -12.50
N LEU A 35 -4.62 1.91 -11.86
CA LEU A 35 -4.33 0.58 -12.42
C LEU A 35 -5.59 -0.29 -12.50
N TYR A 36 -6.49 -0.21 -11.53
CA TYR A 36 -7.78 -0.88 -11.62
C TYR A 36 -8.61 -0.32 -12.78
N ASP A 37 -8.68 1.00 -12.94
CA ASP A 37 -9.45 1.62 -14.02
C ASP A 37 -8.91 1.24 -15.41
N ALA A 38 -7.60 1.05 -15.53
CA ALA A 38 -6.94 0.68 -16.78
C ALA A 38 -7.01 -0.83 -17.11
N TYR A 39 -6.93 -1.71 -16.11
CA TYR A 39 -6.75 -3.16 -16.33
C TYR A 39 -7.87 -4.03 -15.75
N ASN A 40 -8.80 -3.46 -14.97
CA ASN A 40 -9.89 -4.15 -14.28
C ASN A 40 -9.44 -5.39 -13.48
N ASN A 41 -8.21 -5.37 -12.95
CA ASN A 41 -7.68 -6.48 -12.17
C ASN A 41 -8.07 -6.33 -10.68
N PRO A 42 -8.83 -7.28 -10.10
CA PRO A 42 -9.28 -7.22 -8.71
C PRO A 42 -8.16 -7.00 -7.69
N ALA A 43 -6.95 -7.50 -7.98
CA ALA A 43 -5.79 -7.33 -7.10
C ALA A 43 -5.46 -5.85 -6.83
N PHE A 44 -5.75 -4.93 -7.77
CA PHE A 44 -5.58 -3.50 -7.56
C PHE A 44 -6.66 -2.91 -6.66
N CYS A 45 -7.90 -3.41 -6.76
CA CYS A 45 -8.98 -2.99 -5.87
C CYS A 45 -8.68 -3.41 -4.42
N ASP A 46 -8.28 -4.68 -4.23
CA ASP A 46 -7.95 -5.22 -2.92
C ASP A 46 -6.73 -4.55 -2.30
N ALA A 47 -5.69 -4.29 -3.11
CA ALA A 47 -4.51 -3.56 -2.65
C ALA A 47 -4.83 -2.11 -2.28
N ARG A 48 -5.79 -1.48 -2.97
CA ARG A 48 -6.28 -0.14 -2.61
C ARG A 48 -7.03 -0.14 -1.28
N ALA A 49 -7.87 -1.15 -1.04
CA ALA A 49 -8.53 -1.35 0.25
C ALA A 49 -7.51 -1.57 1.38
N ALA A 50 -6.47 -2.37 1.12
CA ALA A 50 -5.37 -2.58 2.05
C ALA A 50 -4.59 -1.31 2.37
N VAL A 51 -4.30 -0.48 1.37
CA VAL A 51 -3.68 0.84 1.57
C VAL A 51 -4.56 1.72 2.46
N ALA A 52 -5.86 1.77 2.22
CA ALA A 52 -6.78 2.57 3.02
C ALA A 52 -6.80 2.12 4.48
N PHE A 53 -6.85 0.81 4.71
CA PHE A 53 -6.80 0.23 6.05
C PHE A 53 -5.48 0.54 6.77
N LEU A 54 -4.33 0.25 6.14
CA LEU A 54 -3.01 0.50 6.72
C LEU A 54 -2.79 2.00 6.96
N GLY A 55 -3.21 2.86 6.05
CA GLY A 55 -3.16 4.32 6.22
C GLY A 55 -4.02 4.80 7.40
N GLY A 56 -5.23 4.26 7.54
CA GLY A 56 -6.16 4.57 8.63
C GLY A 56 -5.62 4.26 10.04
N THR A 57 -4.69 3.32 10.16
CA THR A 57 -4.04 3.00 11.45
C THR A 57 -2.98 4.02 11.88
N LEU A 58 -2.49 4.86 10.97
CA LEU A 58 -1.46 5.86 11.25
C LEU A 58 -2.02 7.09 12.00
N ARG A 59 -1.14 7.99 12.45
CA ARG A 59 -1.53 9.29 12.99
C ARG A 59 -1.80 10.25 11.83
N LEU A 60 -3.08 10.47 11.54
CA LEU A 60 -3.52 11.26 10.40
C LEU A 60 -3.81 12.72 10.77
N ASP A 61 -3.53 13.61 9.82
CA ASP A 61 -4.12 14.94 9.73
C ASP A 61 -5.42 14.86 8.90
N ASP A 62 -6.24 15.91 8.94
CA ASP A 62 -7.54 15.95 8.26
C ASP A 62 -7.44 15.69 6.76
N ILE A 63 -6.34 16.12 6.13
CA ILE A 63 -6.10 15.93 4.70
C ILE A 63 -5.84 14.45 4.41
N SER A 64 -4.93 13.83 5.14
CA SER A 64 -4.57 12.43 4.98
C SER A 64 -5.74 11.50 5.29
N SER A 65 -6.57 11.82 6.29
CA SER A 65 -7.81 11.08 6.57
C SER A 65 -8.73 11.05 5.36
N ARG A 66 -9.00 12.21 4.74
CA ARG A 66 -9.87 12.29 3.56
C ARG A 66 -9.38 11.44 2.39
N TYR A 67 -8.07 11.32 2.20
CA TYR A 67 -7.52 10.45 1.15
C TYR A 67 -7.80 8.97 1.43
N PHE A 68 -7.57 8.51 2.66
CA PHE A 68 -7.81 7.11 3.01
C PHE A 68 -9.30 6.76 3.06
N ASP A 69 -10.16 7.68 3.52
CA ASP A 69 -11.61 7.52 3.46
C ASP A 69 -12.10 7.40 2.00
N LYS A 70 -11.57 8.26 1.11
CA LYS A 70 -11.86 8.19 -0.32
C LYS A 70 -11.42 6.84 -0.91
N HIS A 71 -10.22 6.37 -0.59
CA HIS A 71 -9.72 5.08 -1.09
C HIS A 71 -10.55 3.90 -0.58
N SER A 72 -10.95 3.91 0.70
CA SER A 72 -11.81 2.90 1.29
C SER A 72 -13.17 2.85 0.60
N ARG A 73 -13.83 4.02 0.44
CA ARG A 73 -15.12 4.12 -0.24
C ARG A 73 -15.06 3.62 -1.68
N GLU A 74 -14.09 4.10 -2.46
CA GLU A 74 -13.97 3.73 -3.87
C GLU A 74 -13.63 2.25 -4.05
N ALA A 75 -12.89 1.63 -3.12
CA ALA A 75 -12.64 0.19 -3.15
C ALA A 75 -13.92 -0.60 -2.78
N ALA A 76 -14.68 -0.15 -1.78
CA ALA A 76 -15.94 -0.76 -1.37
C ALA A 76 -17.02 -0.69 -2.48
N GLU A 77 -17.13 0.44 -3.18
CA GLU A 77 -18.01 0.61 -4.35
C GLU A 77 -17.71 -0.39 -5.48
N ARG A 78 -16.46 -0.87 -5.54
CA ARG A 78 -15.97 -1.85 -6.51
C ARG A 78 -15.98 -3.29 -5.96
N GLY A 79 -16.58 -3.49 -4.78
CA GLY A 79 -16.77 -4.81 -4.16
C GLY A 79 -15.60 -5.34 -3.33
N ALA A 80 -14.55 -4.55 -3.09
CA ALA A 80 -13.49 -4.97 -2.18
C ALA A 80 -13.98 -4.96 -0.73
N ALA A 81 -13.73 -6.06 -0.01
CA ALA A 81 -13.99 -6.11 1.42
C ALA A 81 -12.94 -5.30 2.19
N ALA A 82 -13.35 -4.68 3.30
CA ALA A 82 -12.41 -4.06 4.23
C ALA A 82 -11.49 -5.16 4.80
N PRO A 83 -10.16 -5.05 4.64
CA PRO A 83 -9.26 -6.10 5.06
C PRO A 83 -8.99 -6.03 6.57
N GLU A 84 -8.73 -7.19 7.17
CA GLU A 84 -8.15 -7.29 8.51
C GLU A 84 -6.64 -7.04 8.45
N LEU A 85 -6.03 -6.68 9.59
CA LEU A 85 -4.61 -6.35 9.67
C LEU A 85 -3.70 -7.47 9.11
N GLU A 86 -4.03 -8.73 9.38
CA GLU A 86 -3.28 -9.89 8.90
C GLU A 86 -3.34 -10.04 7.37
N ARG A 87 -4.42 -9.57 6.74
CA ARG A 87 -4.63 -9.67 5.28
C ARG A 87 -4.20 -8.43 4.53
N ALA A 88 -4.10 -7.28 5.20
CA ALA A 88 -3.77 -6.02 4.54
C ALA A 88 -2.39 -6.04 3.86
N ILE A 89 -1.34 -6.54 4.53
CA ILE A 89 0.00 -6.63 3.91
C ILE A 89 0.04 -7.61 2.73
N PRO A 90 -0.50 -8.85 2.84
CA PRO A 90 -0.60 -9.76 1.69
C PRO A 90 -1.33 -9.18 0.49
N LEU A 91 -2.43 -8.46 0.69
CA LEU A 91 -3.18 -7.81 -0.39
C LEU A 91 -2.38 -6.67 -1.04
N LEU A 92 -1.67 -5.87 -0.23
CA LEU A 92 -0.76 -4.85 -0.74
C LEU A 92 0.35 -5.48 -1.61
N GLN A 93 0.98 -6.55 -1.13
CA GLN A 93 2.01 -7.29 -1.88
C GLN A 93 1.46 -7.84 -3.20
N ALA A 94 0.26 -8.42 -3.20
CA ALA A 94 -0.39 -8.93 -4.40
C ALA A 94 -0.62 -7.81 -5.45
N GLY A 95 -1.07 -6.63 -5.02
CA GLY A 95 -1.22 -5.46 -5.91
C GLY A 95 0.12 -4.97 -6.47
N ILE A 96 1.17 -4.93 -5.65
CA ILE A 96 2.52 -4.54 -6.12
C ILE A 96 3.04 -5.56 -7.13
N ALA A 97 2.87 -6.86 -6.87
CA ALA A 97 3.27 -7.93 -7.79
C ALA A 97 2.49 -7.86 -9.11
N ALA A 98 1.17 -7.63 -9.06
CA ALA A 98 0.36 -7.41 -10.25
C ALA A 98 0.82 -6.18 -11.05
N ALA A 99 1.13 -5.06 -10.38
CA ALA A 99 1.63 -3.85 -11.02
C ALA A 99 3.00 -4.07 -11.65
N ALA A 100 3.87 -4.83 -10.98
CA ALA A 100 5.18 -5.20 -11.48
C ALA A 100 5.06 -5.98 -12.80
N ARG A 101 4.17 -6.98 -12.88
CA ARG A 101 3.96 -7.77 -14.11
C ARG A 101 3.47 -6.94 -15.30
N ILE A 102 2.80 -5.82 -15.06
CA ILE A 102 2.32 -4.90 -16.11
C ILE A 102 3.43 -3.95 -16.58
N GLY A 103 4.28 -3.47 -15.67
CA GLY A 103 5.29 -2.44 -15.94
C GLY A 103 6.70 -2.96 -16.16
N LEU A 104 6.93 -4.27 -16.15
CA LEU A 104 8.25 -4.87 -16.26
C LEU A 104 8.59 -5.23 -17.70
N ASP A 105 9.44 -4.39 -18.30
CA ASP A 105 10.32 -4.79 -19.39
C ASP A 105 11.36 -5.79 -18.84
N ALA A 106 11.70 -6.83 -19.60
CA ALA A 106 12.43 -8.01 -19.09
C ALA A 106 13.80 -7.68 -18.45
N GLU A 107 14.41 -6.56 -18.85
CA GLU A 107 15.69 -6.07 -18.31
C GLU A 107 15.54 -5.32 -16.98
N ILE A 108 14.41 -4.65 -16.74
CA ILE A 108 14.13 -3.93 -15.48
C ILE A 108 13.82 -4.93 -14.35
N VAL A 109 13.28 -6.12 -14.70
CA VAL A 109 13.01 -7.23 -13.76
C VAL A 109 14.28 -7.65 -13.00
N LYS A 110 15.42 -7.59 -13.69
CA LYS A 110 16.73 -8.02 -13.15
C LYS A 110 17.33 -7.01 -12.16
N LEU A 111 16.91 -5.74 -12.24
CA LEU A 111 17.52 -4.63 -11.49
C LEU A 111 16.70 -4.20 -10.26
N LEU A 112 15.43 -4.59 -10.19
CA LEU A 112 14.59 -4.32 -9.04
C LEU A 112 14.49 -5.56 -8.15
N PRO A 113 14.52 -5.42 -6.81
CA PRO A 113 14.13 -6.53 -5.95
C PRO A 113 12.75 -6.99 -6.40
N GLN A 114 12.60 -8.30 -6.63
CA GLN A 114 11.34 -8.89 -7.04
C GLN A 114 10.26 -8.36 -6.10
N ALA A 115 9.16 -7.81 -6.65
CA ALA A 115 8.09 -7.24 -5.84
C ALA A 115 7.57 -8.20 -4.75
N GLU A 116 7.70 -9.51 -5.03
CA GLU A 116 7.34 -10.65 -4.19
C GLU A 116 8.32 -10.89 -3.03
N THR A 117 9.54 -10.34 -3.09
CA THR A 117 10.57 -10.44 -2.04
C THR A 117 10.67 -9.16 -1.18
N LEU A 118 9.84 -8.15 -1.45
CA LEU A 118 9.76 -6.95 -0.60
C LEU A 118 9.12 -7.31 0.75
N THR A 119 9.80 -6.90 1.81
CA THR A 119 9.34 -7.05 3.19
C THR A 119 8.89 -5.68 3.71
N PHE A 120 7.93 -5.69 4.62
CA PHE A 120 7.30 -4.49 5.17
C PHE A 120 7.22 -4.57 6.70
N ASP A 121 8.20 -5.21 7.34
CA ASP A 121 8.20 -5.48 8.77
C ASP A 121 8.23 -4.15 9.56
N ARG A 122 8.95 -3.14 9.07
CA ARG A 122 8.96 -1.81 9.70
C ARG A 122 7.64 -1.08 9.59
N LEU A 123 6.94 -1.22 8.46
CA LEU A 123 5.59 -0.68 8.32
C LEU A 123 4.63 -1.40 9.28
N LYS A 124 4.77 -2.72 9.43
CA LYS A 124 3.98 -3.52 10.37
C LYS A 124 4.22 -3.09 11.82
N GLU A 125 5.47 -2.89 12.23
CA GLU A 125 5.83 -2.36 13.56
C GLU A 125 5.16 -1.00 13.83
N LEU A 126 5.21 -0.09 12.86
CA LEU A 126 4.62 1.25 12.97
C LEU A 126 3.09 1.18 13.13
N VAL A 127 2.42 0.35 12.33
CA VAL A 127 0.98 0.13 12.38
C VAL A 127 0.57 -0.47 13.73
N CYS A 128 1.28 -1.48 14.21
CA CYS A 128 1.04 -2.07 15.53
C CYS A 128 1.19 -1.03 16.64
N HIS A 129 2.27 -0.24 16.63
CA HIS A 129 2.53 0.79 17.63
C HIS A 129 1.35 1.79 17.77
N PHE A 130 0.82 2.29 16.65
CA PHE A 130 -0.31 3.23 16.69
C PHE A 130 -1.67 2.57 16.96
N SER A 131 -1.83 1.29 16.62
CA SER A 131 -3.06 0.54 16.91
C SER A 131 -3.21 0.29 18.41
N TYR A 132 -2.11 -0.02 19.12
CA TYR A 132 -2.10 -0.17 20.57
C TYR A 132 -2.19 1.16 21.33
N ALA A 133 -1.68 2.26 20.75
CA ALA A 133 -1.75 3.59 21.36
C ALA A 133 -3.14 4.26 21.28
N LYS A 134 -4.11 3.64 20.58
CA LYS A 134 -5.51 4.10 20.47
C LYS A 134 -6.47 3.43 21.46
N GLN A 135 -6.00 2.50 22.32
CA GLN A 135 -6.76 1.95 23.45
C GLN A 135 -6.57 2.80 24.70
#